data_AF-A0A2Z4ISP2-F1
#
_entry.id   AF-A0A2Z4ISP2-F1
#
_cell.length_a   1.000
_cell.length_b   1.000
_cell.length_c   1.000
_cell.angle_alpha   90.00
_cell.angle_beta   90.00
_cell.angle_gamma   90.00
#
_symmetry.space_group_name_H-M   'P 1'
#
loop_
_entity.id
_entity.type
_entity.pdbx_description
1 polymer ?
#
loop_
_entity_poly.entity_id
_entity_poly.type
_entity_poly.pdbx_seq_one_letter_code
_entity_poly.pdbx_strand_id
1 'polypeptide(L)'
;MNKLLIRVVLPLLLIGAVWAPLKAQTPENTPRNSLTLKHGAHRLGKRTDPMMERWRNYGLGQFIHWGLYAIPGGHWNGAYYGGAAEWIRAWKGMPNEQYDNLYKEFDPAEFDPKAWAEQAKDMGAKYMIITTKHHDGFCLWPSEFTDYDVTNTPYGNDIIGPLVEAYDAVGIDVYLYFSVMDWNHPGYRSKLETINDKEAYEEFKEFTRNQLLELLERYPTTKGLWFDGTWDAAWKEQADFADNLATEMREMIPGLIIGSRFRPDDYGNRHFDSNGDLMGDYEQGWERKLPETYEETKGNDWDCVMTVPENQWGYHSDWRGHVKTSYELIEMLVKSVSLDGNFVMNFGPNGQGEIRQEETQLAKEIGEWMDKNNEAIYGCGYLDWEKQDWGYYTKDRQTGKIYMIVFNRPLNGALKIKTPDKVSLDKVYSLKDSSQSFVPEEIHKNEFFIHYPFSEHIDSPIVIVIEPSSNEIDQNNSYQKAKT
;
A
#
# COMPACT_ATOMS: atom_id res chain seq x y z
N MET A 1 -24.47 -76.11 -18.29
CA MET A 1 -25.56 -75.45 -17.55
C MET A 1 -25.20 -73.97 -17.37
N ASN A 2 -26.05 -73.10 -17.93
CA ASN A 2 -26.26 -71.66 -17.67
C ASN A 2 -25.08 -70.76 -17.27
N LYS A 3 -24.59 -69.90 -18.18
CA LYS A 3 -25.07 -68.51 -18.47
C LYS A 3 -24.80 -67.52 -17.33
N LEU A 4 -23.88 -66.57 -17.55
CA LEU A 4 -24.22 -65.15 -17.57
C LEU A 4 -23.14 -64.34 -18.31
N LEU A 5 -23.52 -63.77 -19.47
CA LEU A 5 -22.81 -62.69 -20.15
C LEU A 5 -23.08 -61.38 -19.41
N ILE A 6 -22.06 -60.56 -19.16
CA ILE A 6 -22.22 -59.12 -18.99
C ILE A 6 -21.38 -58.45 -20.07
N ARG A 7 -22.08 -57.89 -21.07
CA ARG A 7 -21.53 -56.99 -22.08
C ARG A 7 -21.46 -55.59 -21.47
N VAL A 8 -20.26 -55.03 -21.39
CA VAL A 8 -20.08 -53.59 -21.13
C VAL A 8 -20.15 -52.88 -22.48
N VAL A 9 -21.18 -52.05 -22.65
CA VAL A 9 -21.38 -51.16 -23.79
C VAL A 9 -20.67 -49.84 -23.47
N LEU A 10 -19.65 -49.49 -24.25
CA LEU A 10 -19.08 -48.14 -24.28
C LEU A 10 -19.99 -47.23 -25.12
N PRO A 11 -20.44 -46.05 -24.63
CA PRO A 11 -21.00 -45.05 -25.50
C PRO A 11 -19.87 -44.15 -26.04
N LEU A 12 -19.77 -44.10 -27.38
CA LEU A 12 -19.08 -43.03 -28.10
C LEU A 12 -19.83 -41.71 -27.88
N LEU A 13 -19.22 -40.76 -27.17
CA LEU A 13 -19.67 -39.37 -27.12
C LEU A 13 -18.88 -38.57 -28.15
N LEU A 14 -19.53 -38.29 -29.28
CA LEU A 14 -19.14 -37.27 -30.25
C LEU A 14 -19.31 -35.89 -29.60
N ILE A 15 -18.20 -35.25 -29.20
CA ILE A 15 -18.19 -33.83 -28.81
C ILE A 15 -17.94 -33.02 -30.09
N GLY A 16 -19.01 -32.45 -30.64
CA GLY A 16 -18.91 -31.41 -31.67
C GLY A 16 -18.43 -30.11 -31.03
N ALA A 17 -17.19 -29.72 -31.32
CA ALA A 17 -16.65 -28.42 -30.92
C ALA A 17 -17.24 -27.33 -31.84
N VAL A 18 -18.25 -26.62 -31.35
CA VAL A 18 -18.69 -25.35 -31.95
C VAL A 18 -17.73 -24.27 -31.45
N TRP A 19 -16.83 -23.84 -32.34
CA TRP A 19 -16.00 -22.66 -32.12
C TRP A 19 -16.87 -21.41 -32.23
N ALA A 20 -17.23 -20.80 -31.09
CA ALA A 20 -17.70 -19.44 -31.05
C ALA A 20 -16.48 -18.52 -30.77
N PRO A 21 -16.22 -17.49 -31.59
CA PRO A 21 -15.16 -16.54 -31.31
C PRO A 21 -15.48 -15.76 -30.04
N LEU A 22 -14.58 -15.78 -29.06
CA LEU A 22 -14.56 -14.82 -27.95
C LEU A 22 -14.34 -13.43 -28.56
N LYS A 23 -15.43 -12.71 -28.81
CA LYS A 23 -15.38 -11.27 -28.93
C LYS A 23 -15.08 -10.74 -27.54
N ALA A 24 -14.03 -9.93 -27.42
CA ALA A 24 -13.81 -9.08 -26.26
C ALA A 24 -15.14 -8.37 -25.95
N GLN A 25 -15.76 -8.72 -24.83
CA GLN A 25 -16.87 -7.96 -24.29
C GLN A 25 -16.26 -6.65 -23.80
N THR A 26 -16.43 -5.60 -24.60
CA THR A 26 -16.56 -4.25 -24.04
C THR A 26 -17.51 -4.35 -22.85
N PRO A 27 -17.21 -3.73 -21.69
CA PRO A 27 -18.14 -3.76 -20.57
C PRO A 27 -19.48 -3.28 -21.12
N GLU A 28 -20.46 -4.18 -21.15
CA GLU A 28 -21.82 -3.79 -21.48
C GLU A 28 -22.19 -2.72 -20.46
N ASN A 29 -22.56 -1.55 -20.96
CA ASN A 29 -23.24 -0.52 -20.18
C ASN A 29 -24.65 -1.03 -19.86
N THR A 30 -24.75 -2.18 -19.20
CA THR A 30 -25.99 -2.63 -18.60
C THR A 30 -26.31 -1.58 -17.52
N PRO A 31 -27.51 -0.97 -17.53
CA PRO A 31 -27.88 -0.05 -16.48
C PRO A 31 -27.73 -0.78 -15.13
N ARG A 32 -26.75 -0.39 -14.34
CA ARG A 32 -26.60 -0.92 -12.99
C ARG A 32 -27.80 -0.39 -12.21
N ASN A 33 -28.61 -1.28 -11.64
CA ASN A 33 -29.60 -0.87 -10.65
C ASN A 33 -28.83 -0.42 -9.40
N SER A 34 -28.45 0.86 -9.34
CA SER A 34 -27.73 1.44 -8.21
C SER A 34 -28.70 1.83 -7.10
N LEU A 35 -28.30 1.55 -5.86
CA LEU A 35 -28.93 2.07 -4.67
C LEU A 35 -28.63 3.57 -4.58
N THR A 36 -29.64 4.38 -4.23
CA THR A 36 -29.41 5.78 -3.87
C THR A 36 -28.82 5.83 -2.46
N LEU A 37 -27.57 6.25 -2.35
CA LEU A 37 -26.87 6.45 -1.08
C LEU A 37 -26.76 7.95 -0.78
N LYS A 38 -26.98 8.34 0.47
CA LYS A 38 -26.67 9.68 0.99
C LYS A 38 -25.17 9.80 1.25
N HIS A 39 -24.61 8.79 1.90
CA HIS A 39 -23.19 8.66 2.18
C HIS A 39 -22.68 7.40 1.49
N GLY A 40 -21.94 7.59 0.41
CA GLY A 40 -21.37 6.53 -0.43
C GLY A 40 -20.14 7.06 -1.18
N ALA A 41 -19.73 6.44 -2.28
CA ALA A 41 -18.62 6.96 -3.09
C ALA A 41 -18.91 8.39 -3.60
N HIS A 42 -17.95 9.30 -3.44
CA HIS A 42 -18.07 10.68 -3.92
C HIS A 42 -17.81 10.81 -5.42
N ARG A 43 -17.15 9.82 -6.01
CA ARG A 43 -16.68 9.83 -7.40
C ARG A 43 -16.60 8.40 -7.92
N LEU A 44 -16.68 8.28 -9.25
CA LEU A 44 -16.33 7.06 -9.96
C LEU A 44 -14.97 7.24 -10.63
N GLY A 45 -14.10 6.27 -10.49
CA GLY A 45 -12.76 6.28 -11.06
C GLY A 45 -11.74 7.13 -10.28
N LYS A 46 -10.55 7.24 -10.85
CA LYS A 46 -9.39 7.88 -10.24
C LYS A 46 -9.51 9.41 -10.20
N ARG A 47 -8.90 10.02 -9.18
CA ARG A 47 -8.63 11.46 -9.13
C ARG A 47 -7.58 11.84 -10.18
N THR A 48 -7.77 13.00 -10.81
CA THR A 48 -6.85 13.54 -11.85
C THR A 48 -6.28 14.90 -11.47
N ASP A 49 -6.44 15.34 -10.22
CA ASP A 49 -5.77 16.53 -9.73
C ASP A 49 -4.27 16.26 -9.49
N PRO A 50 -3.42 17.31 -9.52
CA PRO A 50 -1.98 17.15 -9.43
C PRO A 50 -1.49 16.40 -8.18
N MET A 51 -2.23 16.46 -7.06
CA MET A 51 -1.82 15.78 -5.83
C MET A 51 -1.95 14.26 -5.97
N MET A 52 -3.05 13.78 -6.56
CA MET A 52 -3.24 12.35 -6.81
C MET A 52 -2.40 11.83 -7.97
N GLU A 53 -2.14 12.65 -8.99
CA GLU A 53 -1.17 12.29 -10.03
C GLU A 53 0.24 12.15 -9.45
N ARG A 54 0.64 13.07 -8.56
CA ARG A 54 1.92 12.99 -7.85
C ARG A 54 1.99 11.70 -7.00
N TRP A 55 0.97 11.42 -6.19
CA TRP A 55 0.92 10.22 -5.35
C TRP A 55 0.99 8.92 -6.14
N ARG A 56 0.27 8.83 -7.27
CA ARG A 56 0.28 7.65 -8.16
C ARG A 56 1.67 7.39 -8.78
N ASN A 57 2.51 8.41 -8.86
CA ASN A 57 3.83 8.32 -9.48
C ASN A 57 4.95 8.01 -8.47
N TYR A 58 4.65 7.82 -7.19
CA TYR A 58 5.64 7.56 -6.16
C TYR A 58 6.28 6.18 -6.23
N GLY A 59 5.50 5.13 -6.46
CA GLY A 59 5.97 3.74 -6.50
C GLY A 59 6.39 3.18 -5.14
N LEU A 60 7.28 3.88 -4.40
CA LEU A 60 7.85 3.46 -3.12
C LEU A 60 7.59 4.47 -2.00
N GLY A 61 7.11 3.98 -0.86
CA GLY A 61 6.97 4.74 0.38
C GLY A 61 7.51 4.00 1.61
N GLN A 62 7.58 4.73 2.72
CA GLN A 62 7.96 4.20 4.04
C GLN A 62 6.76 4.27 4.99
N PHE A 63 6.59 3.25 5.84
CA PHE A 63 5.68 3.29 6.97
C PHE A 63 6.49 3.24 8.27
N ILE A 64 6.17 4.09 9.25
CA ILE A 64 6.72 4.02 10.60
C ILE A 64 5.60 3.72 11.59
N HIS A 65 5.70 2.59 12.29
CA HIS A 65 4.88 2.28 13.47
C HIS A 65 5.71 2.48 14.73
N TRP A 66 5.45 3.58 15.42
CA TRP A 66 6.11 3.90 16.67
C TRP A 66 5.13 4.39 17.74
N GLY A 67 5.42 4.06 18.99
CA GLY A 67 4.54 4.30 20.13
C GLY A 67 4.99 3.50 21.35
N LEU A 68 4.17 3.50 22.41
CA LEU A 68 4.55 2.91 23.70
C LEU A 68 4.83 1.41 23.62
N TYR A 69 4.20 0.69 22.69
CA TYR A 69 4.44 -0.74 22.44
C TYR A 69 5.89 -1.06 22.08
N ALA A 70 6.68 -0.08 21.62
CA ALA A 70 8.10 -0.26 21.34
C ALA A 70 8.96 -0.44 22.61
N ILE A 71 8.49 0.01 23.78
CA ILE A 71 9.16 -0.17 25.07
C ILE A 71 9.19 -1.65 25.48
N PRO A 72 8.04 -2.36 25.60
CA PRO A 72 8.04 -3.79 25.91
C PRO A 72 8.53 -4.67 24.76
N GLY A 73 8.44 -4.21 23.51
CA GLY A 73 9.03 -4.88 22.35
C GLY A 73 8.52 -6.31 22.12
N GLY A 74 7.24 -6.58 22.41
CA GLY A 74 6.67 -7.93 22.32
C GLY A 74 6.92 -8.82 23.55
N HIS A 75 7.48 -8.27 24.63
CA HIS A 75 7.72 -8.99 25.88
C HIS A 75 7.11 -8.30 27.09
N TRP A 76 6.52 -9.07 28.00
CA TRP A 76 6.04 -8.54 29.28
C TRP A 76 6.26 -9.56 30.41
N ASN A 77 6.89 -9.14 31.51
CA ASN A 77 7.15 -9.99 32.69
C ASN A 77 7.77 -11.37 32.36
N GLY A 78 8.72 -11.40 31.41
CA GLY A 78 9.38 -12.63 30.96
C GLY A 78 8.58 -13.49 29.97
N ALA A 79 7.32 -13.13 29.68
CA ALA A 79 6.53 -13.76 28.62
C ALA A 79 6.86 -13.15 27.25
N TYR A 80 6.83 -13.99 26.22
CA TYR A 80 6.94 -13.62 24.81
C TYR A 80 5.55 -13.59 24.17
N TYR A 81 5.25 -12.56 23.39
CA TYR A 81 4.00 -12.37 22.68
C TYR A 81 4.22 -12.48 21.18
N GLY A 82 3.86 -13.62 20.58
CA GLY A 82 4.09 -13.86 19.14
C GLY A 82 3.13 -13.13 18.19
N GLY A 83 2.10 -12.46 18.73
CA GLY A 83 1.25 -11.57 17.95
C GLY A 83 2.00 -10.27 17.61
N ALA A 84 1.37 -9.40 16.82
CA ALA A 84 1.95 -8.12 16.48
C ALA A 84 2.20 -7.28 17.76
N ALA A 85 3.38 -6.70 17.89
CA ALA A 85 3.83 -6.04 19.12
C ALA A 85 2.98 -4.81 19.48
N GLU A 86 2.49 -4.07 18.49
CA GLU A 86 1.60 -2.92 18.69
C GLU A 86 0.22 -3.27 19.27
N TRP A 87 -0.12 -4.56 19.28
CA TRP A 87 -1.33 -5.09 19.92
C TRP A 87 -1.08 -5.63 21.34
N ILE A 88 0.13 -5.47 21.90
CA ILE A 88 0.48 -6.08 23.19
C ILE A 88 -0.46 -5.70 24.34
N ARG A 89 -1.02 -4.49 24.33
CA ARG A 89 -2.05 -4.07 25.28
C ARG A 89 -3.29 -4.97 25.27
N ALA A 90 -3.68 -5.51 24.11
CA ALA A 90 -4.84 -6.39 23.96
C ALA A 90 -4.52 -7.86 24.27
N TRP A 91 -3.24 -8.25 24.36
CA TRP A 91 -2.86 -9.63 24.59
C TRP A 91 -3.00 -10.05 26.05
N LYS A 92 -3.43 -11.29 26.25
CA LYS A 92 -3.63 -11.86 27.59
C LYS A 92 -2.34 -11.81 28.41
N GLY A 93 -2.40 -11.20 29.58
CA GLY A 93 -1.28 -11.13 30.53
C GLY A 93 -0.55 -9.79 30.57
N MET A 94 -0.84 -8.88 29.63
CA MET A 94 -0.51 -7.47 29.75
C MET A 94 -1.65 -6.75 30.49
N PRO A 95 -1.46 -6.25 31.72
CA PRO A 95 -2.50 -5.47 32.39
C PRO A 95 -2.60 -4.08 31.76
N ASN A 96 -3.82 -3.65 31.40
CA ASN A 96 -4.05 -2.33 30.79
C ASN A 96 -3.45 -1.19 31.60
N GLU A 97 -3.66 -1.18 32.93
CA GLU A 97 -3.09 -0.15 33.81
C GLU A 97 -1.56 -0.08 33.74
N GLN A 98 -0.88 -1.23 33.58
CA GLN A 98 0.58 -1.23 33.44
C GLN A 98 1.00 -0.70 32.08
N TYR A 99 0.29 -1.09 31.01
CA TYR A 99 0.55 -0.58 29.66
C TYR A 99 0.30 0.94 29.59
N ASP A 100 -0.82 1.38 30.14
CA ASP A 100 -1.27 2.78 30.15
C ASP A 100 -0.38 3.67 31.02
N ASN A 101 0.60 3.10 31.74
CA ASN A 101 1.63 3.84 32.46
C ASN A 101 3.01 3.82 31.79
N LEU A 102 3.18 3.12 30.65
CA LEU A 102 4.46 3.05 29.92
C LEU A 102 4.93 4.42 29.42
N TYR A 103 4.02 5.37 29.20
CA TYR A 103 4.38 6.74 28.82
C TYR A 103 5.33 7.42 29.84
N LYS A 104 5.30 7.00 31.11
CA LYS A 104 6.21 7.48 32.17
C LYS A 104 7.66 7.02 31.97
N GLU A 105 7.89 6.05 31.10
CA GLU A 105 9.20 5.50 30.74
C GLU A 105 9.62 5.91 29.32
N PHE A 106 8.77 6.63 28.59
CA PHE A 106 9.03 7.02 27.21
C PHE A 106 10.02 8.19 27.15
N ASP A 107 11.29 7.86 26.90
CA ASP A 107 12.41 8.80 26.78
C ASP A 107 13.36 8.39 25.65
N PRO A 108 12.99 8.64 24.37
CA PRO A 108 13.72 8.16 23.22
C PRO A 108 14.95 9.02 22.95
N ALA A 109 16.00 8.79 23.73
CA ALA A 109 17.24 9.57 23.70
C ALA A 109 17.98 9.53 22.33
N GLU A 110 17.72 8.51 21.51
CA GLU A 110 18.36 8.31 20.21
C GLU A 110 17.43 8.70 19.04
N PHE A 111 16.27 9.32 19.32
CA PHE A 111 15.39 9.82 18.28
C PHE A 111 16.03 10.98 17.51
N ASP A 112 16.33 10.71 16.23
CA ASP A 112 16.80 11.71 15.28
C ASP A 112 15.92 11.70 14.01
N PRO A 113 14.99 12.67 13.87
CA PRO A 113 14.09 12.71 12.71
C PRO A 113 14.85 12.95 11.40
N LYS A 114 16.04 13.57 11.43
CA LYS A 114 16.85 13.78 10.22
C LYS A 114 17.52 12.49 9.78
N ALA A 115 17.97 11.67 10.73
CA ALA A 115 18.52 10.35 10.41
C ALA A 115 17.45 9.44 9.78
N TRP A 116 16.21 9.48 10.30
CA TRP A 116 15.10 8.73 9.72
C TRP A 116 14.76 9.21 8.30
N ALA A 117 14.68 10.53 8.10
CA ALA A 117 14.41 11.13 6.80
C ALA A 117 15.50 10.81 5.76
N GLU A 118 16.79 10.88 6.13
CA GLU A 118 17.89 10.54 5.23
C GLU A 118 17.88 9.03 4.89
N GLN A 119 17.60 8.15 5.86
CA GLN A 119 17.45 6.72 5.57
C GLN A 119 16.32 6.46 4.56
N ALA A 120 15.17 7.13 4.71
CA ALA A 120 14.04 6.98 3.80
C ALA A 120 14.37 7.47 2.38
N LYS A 121 15.11 8.58 2.29
CA LYS A 121 15.58 9.16 1.03
C LYS A 121 16.60 8.25 0.35
N ASP A 122 17.57 7.72 1.09
CA ASP A 122 18.57 6.77 0.60
C ASP A 122 17.92 5.47 0.12
N MET A 123 16.84 5.01 0.78
CA MET A 123 16.03 3.89 0.31
C MET A 123 15.29 4.20 -1.01
N GLY A 124 15.10 5.48 -1.33
CA GLY A 124 14.33 5.93 -2.50
C GLY A 124 12.82 6.10 -2.23
N ALA A 125 12.39 6.24 -0.98
CA ALA A 125 11.00 6.57 -0.70
C ALA A 125 10.62 7.96 -1.24
N LYS A 126 9.38 8.12 -1.71
CA LYS A 126 8.82 9.42 -2.13
C LYS A 126 7.73 9.94 -1.21
N TYR A 127 7.24 9.08 -0.34
CA TYR A 127 6.32 9.45 0.72
C TYR A 127 6.51 8.59 1.96
N MET A 128 6.03 9.09 3.09
CA MET A 128 6.11 8.40 4.37
C MET A 128 4.74 8.42 5.06
N ILE A 129 4.41 7.35 5.78
CA ILE A 129 3.23 7.25 6.64
C ILE A 129 3.72 7.06 8.09
N ILE A 130 3.33 7.94 9.01
CA ILE A 130 3.72 7.87 10.44
C ILE A 130 2.49 7.66 11.33
N THR A 131 2.56 6.71 12.27
CA THR A 131 1.57 6.59 13.34
C THR A 131 1.56 7.82 14.23
N THR A 132 0.61 8.74 14.03
CA THR A 132 0.40 9.86 14.97
C THR A 132 -0.14 9.33 16.29
N LYS A 133 -1.14 8.45 16.20
CA LYS A 133 -1.77 7.72 17.29
C LYS A 133 -2.14 6.33 16.80
N HIS A 134 -1.76 5.29 17.54
CA HIS A 134 -2.18 3.91 17.29
C HIS A 134 -3.38 3.53 18.18
N HIS A 135 -3.81 2.27 18.13
CA HIS A 135 -4.96 1.77 18.88
C HIS A 135 -4.88 1.98 20.39
N ASP A 136 -3.68 2.07 20.95
CA ASP A 136 -3.49 2.31 22.38
C ASP A 136 -3.86 3.74 22.83
N GLY A 137 -4.09 4.65 21.88
CA GLY A 137 -4.52 6.02 22.15
C GLY A 137 -3.38 7.00 22.44
N PHE A 138 -2.13 6.55 22.50
CA PHE A 138 -1.00 7.44 22.81
C PHE A 138 -0.68 8.36 21.62
N CYS A 139 -0.68 9.66 21.86
CA CYS A 139 -0.44 10.67 20.83
C CYS A 139 1.05 11.05 20.77
N LEU A 140 1.68 10.90 19.61
CA LEU A 140 3.07 11.35 19.35
C LEU A 140 3.20 12.86 19.11
N TRP A 141 2.10 13.59 19.19
CA TRP A 141 2.07 15.06 19.12
C TRP A 141 1.49 15.62 20.42
N PRO A 142 1.77 16.89 20.78
CA PRO A 142 1.19 17.56 21.93
C PRO A 142 -0.29 17.88 21.66
N SER A 143 -1.20 16.98 22.02
CA SER A 143 -2.62 17.13 21.72
C SER A 143 -3.33 17.93 22.81
N GLU A 144 -4.11 18.94 22.44
CA GLU A 144 -4.90 19.73 23.41
C GLU A 144 -6.09 18.95 23.99
N PHE A 145 -6.37 17.75 23.46
CA PHE A 145 -7.59 16.99 23.77
C PHE A 145 -7.37 15.79 24.69
N THR A 146 -6.13 15.44 25.03
CA THR A 146 -5.81 14.33 25.95
C THR A 146 -4.50 14.55 26.68
N ASP A 147 -4.43 14.13 27.95
CA ASP A 147 -3.16 14.08 28.68
C ASP A 147 -2.33 12.82 28.31
N TYR A 148 -2.88 11.90 27.52
CA TYR A 148 -2.19 10.68 27.09
C TYR A 148 -1.37 10.92 25.82
N ASP A 149 -0.41 11.83 25.92
CA ASP A 149 0.43 12.28 24.83
C ASP A 149 1.91 12.40 25.20
N VAL A 150 2.73 12.73 24.20
CA VAL A 150 4.18 12.83 24.33
C VAL A 150 4.64 13.91 25.33
N THR A 151 3.85 14.96 25.59
CA THR A 151 4.26 16.03 26.53
C THR A 151 4.24 15.61 27.98
N ASN A 152 3.43 14.60 28.31
CA ASN A 152 3.34 14.02 29.64
C ASN A 152 4.36 12.89 29.89
N THR A 153 5.33 12.72 28.99
CA THR A 153 6.44 11.75 29.12
C THR A 153 7.73 12.42 29.60
N PRO A 154 8.75 11.66 30.05
CA PRO A 154 10.08 12.22 30.28
C PRO A 154 10.68 12.94 29.06
N TYR A 155 10.39 12.49 27.84
CA TYR A 155 10.81 13.17 26.60
C TYR A 155 10.21 14.56 26.46
N GLY A 156 8.90 14.69 26.75
CA GLY A 156 8.20 15.96 26.91
C GLY A 156 8.03 16.84 25.67
N ASN A 157 8.43 16.38 24.48
CA ASN A 157 8.46 17.19 23.25
C ASN A 157 7.70 16.56 22.08
N ASP A 158 7.24 17.39 21.13
CA ASP A 158 6.60 16.95 19.89
C ASP A 158 7.54 16.05 19.05
N ILE A 159 7.01 14.93 18.54
CA ILE A 159 7.70 14.03 17.61
C ILE A 159 7.24 14.25 16.17
N ILE A 160 5.95 14.50 15.94
CA ILE A 160 5.37 14.59 14.60
C ILE A 160 5.87 15.84 13.87
N GLY A 161 5.94 17.00 14.55
CA GLY A 161 6.44 18.24 13.94
C GLY A 161 7.86 18.11 13.37
N PRO A 162 8.86 17.74 14.19
CA PRO A 162 10.22 17.54 13.72
C PRO A 162 10.36 16.48 12.61
N LEU A 163 9.55 15.42 12.62
CA LEU A 163 9.51 14.44 11.53
C LEU A 163 8.97 15.07 10.25
N VAL A 164 7.83 15.76 10.30
CA VAL A 164 7.25 16.43 9.14
C VAL A 164 8.27 17.39 8.51
N GLU A 165 8.94 18.21 9.33
CA GLU A 165 9.98 19.12 8.86
C GLU A 165 11.18 18.39 8.23
N ALA A 166 11.66 17.31 8.84
CA ALA A 166 12.82 16.56 8.35
C ALA A 166 12.54 15.86 7.01
N TYR A 167 11.36 15.25 6.86
CA TYR A 167 10.96 14.59 5.62
C TYR A 167 10.64 15.59 4.49
N ASP A 168 9.97 16.71 4.81
CA ASP A 168 9.76 17.81 3.86
C ASP A 168 11.10 18.37 3.35
N ALA A 169 12.10 18.51 4.23
CA ALA A 169 13.43 19.03 3.88
C ALA A 169 14.20 18.15 2.88
N VAL A 170 13.91 16.84 2.84
CA VAL A 170 14.48 15.90 1.86
C VAL A 170 13.53 15.61 0.67
N GLY A 171 12.39 16.29 0.62
CA GLY A 171 11.43 16.19 -0.48
C GLY A 171 10.60 14.91 -0.46
N ILE A 172 10.36 14.33 0.71
CA ILE A 172 9.47 13.18 0.92
C ILE A 172 8.16 13.68 1.50
N ASP A 173 7.06 13.37 0.82
CA ASP A 173 5.73 13.81 1.23
C ASP A 173 5.22 13.01 2.45
N VAL A 174 4.65 13.70 3.44
CA VAL A 174 4.21 13.06 4.69
C VAL A 174 2.70 12.79 4.70
N TYR A 175 2.34 11.60 5.19
CA TYR A 175 0.98 11.15 5.44
C TYR A 175 0.86 10.76 6.90
N LEU A 176 -0.23 11.17 7.54
CA LEU A 176 -0.44 10.88 8.95
C LEU A 176 -1.34 9.66 9.08
N TYR A 177 -0.82 8.58 9.68
CA TYR A 177 -1.66 7.49 10.13
C TYR A 177 -2.43 7.93 11.37
N PHE A 178 -3.72 7.57 11.43
CA PHE A 178 -4.57 7.81 12.59
C PHE A 178 -5.47 6.62 12.86
N SER A 179 -5.34 6.03 14.05
CA SER A 179 -6.30 5.05 14.55
C SER A 179 -7.54 5.74 15.10
N VAL A 180 -8.71 5.46 14.50
CA VAL A 180 -10.00 5.85 15.08
C VAL A 180 -10.22 5.07 16.35
N MET A 181 -10.09 3.73 16.34
CA MET A 181 -10.12 2.92 17.57
C MET A 181 -9.12 3.47 18.60
N ASP A 182 -9.61 3.69 19.82
CA ASP A 182 -8.82 4.26 20.90
C ASP A 182 -9.13 3.50 22.19
N TRP A 183 -8.18 2.67 22.63
CA TRP A 183 -8.37 1.84 23.81
C TRP A 183 -8.15 2.59 25.13
N ASN A 184 -7.70 3.85 25.09
CA ASN A 184 -7.51 4.69 26.26
C ASN A 184 -8.74 5.59 26.49
N HIS A 185 -9.41 6.04 25.43
CA HIS A 185 -10.55 6.95 25.55
C HIS A 185 -11.80 6.24 26.15
N PRO A 186 -12.36 6.71 27.28
CA PRO A 186 -13.46 6.04 27.98
C PRO A 186 -14.79 6.04 27.21
N GLY A 187 -14.94 6.95 26.23
CA GLY A 187 -16.10 7.02 25.35
C GLY A 187 -16.08 6.02 24.18
N TYR A 188 -14.93 5.40 23.87
CA TYR A 188 -14.85 4.46 22.76
C TYR A 188 -15.67 3.19 23.02
N ARG A 189 -16.34 2.69 21.98
CA ARG A 189 -17.16 1.46 21.99
C ARG A 189 -16.95 0.72 20.67
N SER A 190 -16.89 -0.61 20.72
CA SER A 190 -16.91 -1.43 19.50
C SER A 190 -18.33 -1.63 18.95
N LYS A 191 -19.36 -1.44 19.80
CA LYS A 191 -20.78 -1.54 19.44
C LYS A 191 -21.63 -0.64 20.34
N LEU A 192 -22.73 -0.09 19.81
CA LEU A 192 -23.65 0.79 20.53
C LEU A 192 -24.92 0.05 20.92
N GLU A 193 -25.00 -0.49 22.14
CA GLU A 193 -26.13 -1.32 22.58
C GLU A 193 -27.12 -0.56 23.45
N THR A 194 -26.64 0.42 24.22
CA THR A 194 -27.44 1.20 25.16
C THR A 194 -27.45 2.69 24.81
N ILE A 195 -28.35 3.45 25.46
CA ILE A 195 -28.36 4.92 25.34
C ILE A 195 -27.04 5.51 25.85
N ASN A 196 -26.53 5.01 26.99
CA ASN A 196 -25.27 5.45 27.55
C ASN A 196 -24.08 5.18 26.61
N ASP A 197 -24.09 4.06 25.87
CA ASP A 197 -23.04 3.81 24.87
C ASP A 197 -23.08 4.86 23.76
N LYS A 198 -24.27 5.22 23.29
CA LYS A 198 -24.43 6.25 22.25
C LYS A 198 -23.96 7.61 22.75
N GLU A 199 -24.36 8.02 23.94
CA GLU A 199 -23.95 9.30 24.53
C GLU A 199 -22.42 9.37 24.70
N ALA A 200 -21.79 8.32 25.25
CA ALA A 200 -20.35 8.26 25.41
C ALA A 200 -19.60 8.24 24.06
N TYR A 201 -20.21 7.62 23.03
CA TYR A 201 -19.63 7.56 21.70
C TYR A 201 -19.75 8.88 20.93
N GLU A 202 -20.77 9.71 21.19
CA GLU A 202 -20.85 11.07 20.66
C GLU A 202 -19.70 11.93 21.16
N GLU A 203 -19.39 11.87 22.46
CA GLU A 203 -18.23 12.56 23.04
C GLU A 203 -16.91 12.08 22.40
N PHE A 204 -16.77 10.77 22.21
CA PHE A 204 -15.61 10.17 21.55
C PHE A 204 -15.46 10.56 20.08
N LYS A 205 -16.56 10.67 19.33
CA LYS A 205 -16.52 11.14 17.94
C LYS A 205 -16.08 12.59 17.87
N GLU A 206 -16.58 13.46 18.76
CA GLU A 206 -16.15 14.86 18.79
C GLU A 206 -14.67 14.97 19.19
N PHE A 207 -14.21 14.19 20.17
CA PHE A 207 -12.78 14.04 20.49
C PHE A 207 -11.95 13.64 19.25
N THR A 208 -12.41 12.63 18.51
CA THR A 208 -11.75 12.15 17.29
C THR A 208 -11.69 13.24 16.21
N ARG A 209 -12.80 13.96 15.97
CA ARG A 209 -12.85 15.10 15.06
C ARG A 209 -11.83 16.16 15.46
N ASN A 210 -11.84 16.57 16.73
CA ASN A 210 -10.96 17.61 17.24
C ASN A 210 -9.47 17.26 17.04
N GLN A 211 -9.06 16.03 17.36
CA GLN A 211 -7.68 15.58 17.13
C GLN A 211 -7.30 15.58 15.64
N LEU A 212 -8.22 15.18 14.75
CA LEU A 212 -7.95 15.18 13.32
C LEU A 212 -7.78 16.60 12.77
N LEU A 213 -8.64 17.54 13.16
CA LEU A 213 -8.51 18.93 12.74
C LEU A 213 -7.24 19.57 13.32
N GLU A 214 -6.90 19.27 14.58
CA GLU A 214 -5.65 19.69 15.21
C GLU A 214 -4.42 19.22 14.43
N LEU A 215 -4.37 17.95 14.02
CA LEU A 215 -3.26 17.42 13.22
C LEU A 215 -3.09 18.18 11.90
N LEU A 216 -4.18 18.51 11.22
CA LEU A 216 -4.14 19.25 9.95
C LEU A 216 -3.77 20.73 10.14
N GLU A 217 -4.15 21.33 11.27
CA GLU A 217 -3.76 22.70 11.61
C GLU A 217 -2.28 22.78 12.01
N ARG A 218 -1.79 21.85 12.83
CA ARG A 218 -0.40 21.81 13.31
C ARG A 218 0.58 21.41 12.23
N TYR A 219 0.19 20.51 11.34
CA TYR A 219 1.06 19.93 10.30
C TYR A 219 0.49 20.14 8.89
N PRO A 220 0.31 21.39 8.44
CA PRO A 220 -0.45 21.72 7.22
C PRO A 220 0.25 21.30 5.93
N THR A 221 1.52 20.86 5.98
CA THR A 221 2.24 20.34 4.81
C THR A 221 1.92 18.88 4.51
N THR A 222 1.23 18.17 5.40
CA THR A 222 0.77 16.79 5.18
C THR A 222 -0.03 16.67 3.88
N LYS A 223 0.16 15.57 3.16
CA LYS A 223 -0.54 15.31 1.90
C LYS A 223 -1.75 14.43 2.07
N GLY A 224 -1.88 13.73 3.19
CA GLY A 224 -2.98 12.81 3.39
C GLY A 224 -3.05 12.17 4.76
N LEU A 225 -4.14 11.42 4.93
CA LEU A 225 -4.45 10.67 6.14
C LEU A 225 -4.66 9.19 5.80
N TRP A 226 -3.93 8.33 6.51
CA TRP A 226 -4.07 6.88 6.45
C TRP A 226 -4.84 6.43 7.70
N PHE A 227 -6.14 6.17 7.55
CA PHE A 227 -6.98 5.83 8.70
C PHE A 227 -6.94 4.35 9.04
N ASP A 228 -7.12 4.02 10.31
CA ASP A 228 -7.25 2.66 10.81
C ASP A 228 -8.23 2.51 11.97
N GLY A 229 -8.49 1.29 12.45
CA GLY A 229 -9.35 1.08 13.62
C GLY A 229 -10.82 1.42 13.39
N THR A 230 -11.31 1.28 12.16
CA THR A 230 -12.65 1.72 11.71
C THR A 230 -13.60 0.55 11.43
N TRP A 231 -13.21 -0.68 11.76
CA TRP A 231 -13.94 -1.91 11.43
C TRP A 231 -15.10 -2.23 12.38
N ASP A 232 -15.13 -1.59 13.55
CA ASP A 232 -16.12 -1.86 14.58
C ASP A 232 -17.53 -1.41 14.20
N ALA A 233 -18.53 -2.12 14.73
CA ALA A 233 -19.93 -1.85 14.45
C ALA A 233 -20.32 -0.40 14.80
N ALA A 234 -19.80 0.12 15.92
CA ALA A 234 -20.08 1.48 16.36
C ALA A 234 -19.68 2.53 15.32
N TRP A 235 -18.50 2.40 14.68
CA TRP A 235 -18.04 3.32 13.63
C TRP A 235 -18.80 3.11 12.32
N LYS A 236 -19.12 1.87 11.97
CA LYS A 236 -19.90 1.54 10.76
C LYS A 236 -21.30 2.18 10.75
N GLU A 237 -21.86 2.51 11.92
CA GLU A 237 -23.12 3.22 12.05
C GLU A 237 -23.01 4.75 11.85
N GLN A 238 -21.80 5.29 11.60
CA GLN A 238 -21.50 6.73 11.59
C GLN A 238 -21.20 7.29 10.19
N ALA A 239 -21.87 6.78 9.15
CA ALA A 239 -21.63 7.18 7.77
C ALA A 239 -21.71 8.71 7.58
N ASP A 240 -22.76 9.34 8.09
CA ASP A 240 -22.98 10.80 8.01
C ASP A 240 -21.83 11.59 8.65
N PHE A 241 -21.46 11.23 9.89
CA PHE A 241 -20.37 11.88 10.60
C PHE A 241 -19.03 11.73 9.89
N ALA A 242 -18.65 10.51 9.49
CA ALA A 242 -17.38 10.25 8.81
C ALA A 242 -17.32 10.96 7.44
N ASP A 243 -18.46 11.06 6.75
CA ASP A 243 -18.55 11.71 5.45
C ASP A 243 -18.40 13.25 5.55
N ASN A 244 -19.11 13.87 6.49
CA ASN A 244 -18.98 15.29 6.75
C ASN A 244 -17.58 15.66 7.25
N LEU A 245 -17.00 14.84 8.14
CA LEU A 245 -15.64 15.05 8.63
C LEU A 245 -14.59 14.92 7.51
N ALA A 246 -14.74 13.95 6.61
CA ALA A 246 -13.88 13.86 5.42
C ALA A 246 -13.96 15.10 4.53
N THR A 247 -15.15 15.71 4.45
CA THR A 247 -15.36 16.96 3.70
C THR A 247 -14.67 18.13 4.40
N GLU A 248 -14.90 18.30 5.70
CA GLU A 248 -14.27 19.34 6.52
C GLU A 248 -12.74 19.31 6.47
N MET A 249 -12.14 18.12 6.61
CA MET A 249 -10.68 17.95 6.51
C MET A 249 -10.12 18.39 5.13
N ARG A 250 -10.90 18.20 4.05
CA ARG A 250 -10.51 18.64 2.70
C ARG A 250 -10.70 20.13 2.47
N GLU A 251 -11.60 20.77 3.20
CA GLU A 251 -11.75 22.23 3.20
C GLU A 251 -10.54 22.89 3.88
N MET A 252 -10.00 22.26 4.92
CA MET A 252 -8.76 22.72 5.58
C MET A 252 -7.52 22.56 4.68
N ILE A 253 -7.36 21.39 4.06
CA ILE A 253 -6.24 21.10 3.15
C ILE A 253 -6.79 20.70 1.77
N PRO A 254 -6.93 21.66 0.84
CA PRO A 254 -7.35 21.36 -0.53
C PRO A 254 -6.42 20.36 -1.20
N GLY A 255 -6.99 19.24 -1.65
CA GLY A 255 -6.24 18.15 -2.29
C GLY A 255 -5.78 17.04 -1.33
N LEU A 256 -6.05 17.14 -0.02
CA LEU A 256 -5.78 16.09 0.97
C LEU A 256 -6.20 14.72 0.46
N ILE A 257 -5.33 13.72 0.61
CA ILE A 257 -5.60 12.35 0.18
C ILE A 257 -6.08 11.53 1.38
N ILE A 258 -7.26 10.91 1.26
CA ILE A 258 -7.85 10.08 2.32
C ILE A 258 -8.11 8.70 1.74
N GLY A 259 -7.52 7.68 2.34
CA GLY A 259 -7.71 6.30 1.89
C GLY A 259 -9.09 5.72 2.24
N SER A 260 -9.40 4.58 1.63
CA SER A 260 -10.73 3.99 1.70
C SER A 260 -11.15 3.42 3.06
N ARG A 261 -10.20 3.26 4.00
CA ARG A 261 -10.47 2.62 5.29
C ARG A 261 -11.39 3.47 6.19
N PHE A 262 -11.39 4.79 6.02
CA PHE A 262 -12.07 5.74 6.92
C PHE A 262 -13.59 5.65 6.90
N ARG A 263 -14.21 5.68 5.70
CA ARG A 263 -15.65 5.89 5.56
C ARG A 263 -16.42 4.57 5.49
N PRO A 264 -17.49 4.41 6.28
CA PRO A 264 -18.60 3.54 5.97
C PRO A 264 -19.65 4.25 5.09
N ASP A 265 -20.47 3.49 4.37
CA ASP A 265 -21.66 3.99 3.68
C ASP A 265 -22.93 3.92 4.56
N ASP A 266 -24.08 4.36 4.02
CA ASP A 266 -25.39 4.34 4.70
C ASP A 266 -25.79 2.98 5.33
N TYR A 267 -25.23 1.88 4.82
CA TYR A 267 -25.50 0.50 5.27
C TYR A 267 -24.33 -0.10 6.06
N GLY A 268 -23.31 0.69 6.37
CA GLY A 268 -22.12 0.29 7.09
C GLY A 268 -21.11 -0.49 6.25
N ASN A 269 -21.23 -0.57 4.92
CA ASN A 269 -20.20 -1.14 4.07
C ASN A 269 -18.97 -0.23 4.06
N ARG A 270 -17.77 -0.81 4.07
CA ARG A 270 -16.48 -0.11 4.20
C ARG A 270 -15.62 -0.34 2.97
N HIS A 271 -14.69 0.57 2.71
CA HIS A 271 -13.82 0.62 1.53
C HIS A 271 -14.58 0.83 0.22
N PHE A 272 -15.53 -0.03 -0.09
CA PHE A 272 -16.45 0.08 -1.21
C PHE A 272 -17.86 0.25 -0.65
N ASP A 273 -18.65 1.13 -1.26
CA ASP A 273 -20.04 1.33 -0.86
C ASP A 273 -20.94 0.15 -1.29
N SER A 274 -22.23 0.22 -0.97
CA SER A 274 -23.22 -0.82 -1.30
C SER A 274 -23.45 -0.99 -2.81
N ASN A 275 -23.00 -0.05 -3.63
CA ASN A 275 -22.96 -0.21 -5.08
C ASN A 275 -21.66 -0.87 -5.54
N GLY A 276 -20.67 -1.06 -4.67
CA GLY A 276 -19.37 -1.63 -4.99
C GLY A 276 -18.39 -0.61 -5.55
N ASP A 277 -18.65 0.67 -5.37
CA ASP A 277 -17.81 1.78 -5.83
C ASP A 277 -16.87 2.23 -4.70
N LEU A 278 -15.61 2.54 -5.03
CA LEU A 278 -14.59 2.87 -4.04
C LEU A 278 -14.94 4.17 -3.30
N MET A 279 -14.92 4.11 -1.98
CA MET A 279 -14.96 5.28 -1.10
C MET A 279 -13.55 5.73 -0.74
N GLY A 280 -13.32 7.04 -0.62
CA GLY A 280 -11.97 7.59 -0.46
C GLY A 280 -11.26 7.78 -1.81
N ASP A 281 -9.97 8.02 -1.77
CA ASP A 281 -9.18 8.35 -2.96
C ASP A 281 -8.36 7.18 -3.50
N TYR A 282 -8.03 6.22 -2.65
CA TYR A 282 -7.29 5.01 -2.99
C TYR A 282 -7.69 3.84 -2.07
N GLU A 283 -7.53 2.61 -2.55
CA GLU A 283 -7.88 1.40 -1.82
C GLU A 283 -6.81 1.03 -0.77
N GLN A 284 -7.20 1.02 0.51
CA GLN A 284 -6.39 0.55 1.65
C GLN A 284 -6.69 -0.92 2.03
N GLY A 285 -6.75 -1.80 1.03
CA GLY A 285 -7.13 -3.22 1.18
C GLY A 285 -5.98 -4.22 1.10
N TRP A 286 -4.81 -3.77 0.62
CA TRP A 286 -3.66 -4.62 0.28
C TRP A 286 -2.61 -4.62 1.39
N GLU A 287 -3.04 -5.03 2.58
CA GLU A 287 -2.18 -5.12 3.76
C GLU A 287 -1.53 -6.51 3.85
N ARG A 288 -0.20 -6.56 3.72
CA ARG A 288 0.63 -7.80 3.72
C ARG A 288 0.26 -8.82 2.64
N LYS A 289 -0.42 -8.37 1.58
CA LYS A 289 -0.82 -9.15 0.40
C LYS A 289 -0.85 -8.25 -0.82
N LEU A 290 -0.74 -8.84 -2.01
CA LEU A 290 -0.76 -8.14 -3.29
C LEU A 290 -1.83 -8.73 -4.21
N PRO A 291 -2.40 -7.95 -5.13
CA PRO A 291 -3.25 -8.47 -6.19
C PRO A 291 -2.45 -9.38 -7.11
N GLU A 292 -3.09 -10.41 -7.66
CA GLU A 292 -2.44 -11.29 -8.65
C GLU A 292 -2.58 -10.76 -10.08
N THR A 293 -3.67 -10.03 -10.37
CA THR A 293 -3.93 -9.42 -11.68
C THR A 293 -4.39 -7.98 -11.55
N TYR A 294 -4.33 -7.23 -12.64
CA TYR A 294 -4.78 -5.83 -12.66
C TYR A 294 -6.29 -5.72 -12.44
N GLU A 295 -7.07 -6.70 -12.90
CA GLU A 295 -8.53 -6.71 -12.73
C GLU A 295 -8.96 -6.76 -11.26
N GLU A 296 -8.17 -7.41 -10.39
CA GLU A 296 -8.46 -7.44 -8.94
C GLU A 296 -8.41 -6.05 -8.30
N THR A 297 -7.61 -5.14 -8.85
CA THR A 297 -7.54 -3.73 -8.41
C THR A 297 -8.78 -2.92 -8.83
N LYS A 298 -9.59 -3.46 -9.76
CA LYS A 298 -10.70 -2.77 -10.42
C LYS A 298 -10.30 -1.45 -11.09
N GLY A 299 -9.02 -1.26 -11.38
CA GLY A 299 -8.46 -0.02 -11.92
C GLY A 299 -8.48 1.15 -10.93
N ASN A 300 -8.56 0.88 -9.63
CA ASN A 300 -8.45 1.91 -8.60
C ASN A 300 -6.99 2.34 -8.39
N ASP A 301 -6.80 3.51 -7.79
CA ASP A 301 -5.53 3.81 -7.12
C ASP A 301 -5.48 3.00 -5.82
N TRP A 302 -4.32 2.44 -5.47
CA TRP A 302 -4.17 1.58 -4.29
C TRP A 302 -2.72 1.54 -3.81
N ASP A 303 -2.52 1.22 -2.53
CA ASP A 303 -1.20 0.94 -1.98
C ASP A 303 -1.15 -0.43 -1.30
N CYS A 304 0.02 -1.07 -1.34
CA CYS A 304 0.35 -2.18 -0.48
C CYS A 304 1.17 -1.69 0.69
N VAL A 305 0.70 -1.93 1.91
CA VAL A 305 1.53 -1.76 3.12
C VAL A 305 2.07 -3.12 3.55
N MET A 306 3.38 -3.21 3.75
CA MET A 306 4.07 -4.49 3.95
C MET A 306 5.03 -4.43 5.14
N THR A 307 4.89 -5.39 6.06
CA THR A 307 5.84 -5.64 7.14
C THR A 307 7.08 -6.36 6.63
N VAL A 308 8.22 -6.17 7.29
CA VAL A 308 9.43 -6.96 6.98
C VAL A 308 9.25 -8.41 7.47
N PRO A 309 8.99 -8.69 8.76
CA PRO A 309 8.49 -9.99 9.19
C PRO A 309 7.08 -10.28 8.67
N GLU A 310 6.57 -11.48 8.95
CA GLU A 310 5.23 -11.91 8.51
C GLU A 310 4.08 -11.01 9.01
N ASN A 311 4.16 -10.49 10.25
CA ASN A 311 3.10 -9.68 10.87
C ASN A 311 3.58 -8.89 12.09
N GLN A 312 4.67 -8.13 11.96
CA GLN A 312 5.13 -7.20 13.01
C GLN A 312 5.22 -5.80 12.41
N TRP A 313 4.39 -4.88 12.90
CA TRP A 313 4.39 -3.48 12.49
C TRP A 313 5.20 -2.64 13.47
N GLY A 314 4.80 -2.64 14.74
CA GLY A 314 5.59 -2.05 15.81
C GLY A 314 6.86 -2.85 16.11
N TYR A 315 7.78 -2.24 16.85
CA TYR A 315 9.02 -2.90 17.26
C TYR A 315 8.72 -4.17 18.08
N HIS A 316 9.21 -5.30 17.57
CA HIS A 316 9.31 -6.55 18.30
C HIS A 316 10.79 -6.91 18.43
N SER A 317 11.30 -7.08 19.65
CA SER A 317 12.73 -7.25 19.91
C SER A 317 13.29 -8.56 19.34
N ASP A 318 12.46 -9.60 19.31
CA ASP A 318 12.81 -10.94 18.80
C ASP A 318 11.94 -11.32 17.59
N TRP A 319 12.40 -11.01 16.36
CA TRP A 319 11.70 -11.42 15.15
C TRP A 319 11.80 -12.94 14.95
N ARG A 320 10.65 -13.60 14.81
CA ARG A 320 10.54 -15.03 14.54
C ARG A 320 9.75 -15.29 13.26
N GLY A 321 10.02 -16.44 12.63
CA GLY A 321 9.41 -16.82 11.36
C GLY A 321 10.20 -16.28 10.16
N HIS A 322 9.51 -16.11 9.02
CA HIS A 322 10.15 -15.56 7.82
C HIS A 322 10.38 -14.05 7.94
N VAL A 323 11.60 -13.63 7.62
CA VAL A 323 11.99 -12.22 7.50
C VAL A 323 12.34 -12.00 6.04
N LYS A 324 11.59 -11.12 5.39
CA LYS A 324 11.75 -10.88 3.95
C LYS A 324 13.13 -10.29 3.66
N THR A 325 13.76 -10.79 2.62
CA THR A 325 14.99 -10.25 2.06
C THR A 325 14.72 -9.00 1.23
N SER A 326 15.75 -8.19 0.97
CA SER A 326 15.65 -7.05 0.04
C SER A 326 15.18 -7.49 -1.35
N TYR A 327 15.59 -8.68 -1.82
CA TYR A 327 15.15 -9.24 -3.11
C TYR A 327 13.63 -9.45 -3.16
N GLU A 328 13.04 -10.03 -2.12
CA GLU A 328 11.59 -10.23 -2.02
C GLU A 328 10.85 -8.89 -1.93
N LEU A 329 11.38 -7.93 -1.17
CA LEU A 329 10.78 -6.60 -1.03
C LEU A 329 10.84 -5.80 -2.34
N ILE A 330 11.94 -5.89 -3.10
CA ILE A 330 12.05 -5.30 -4.44
C ILE A 330 11.06 -5.97 -5.39
N GLU A 331 10.87 -7.29 -5.31
CA GLU A 331 9.85 -7.98 -6.11
C GLU A 331 8.44 -7.49 -5.79
N MET A 332 8.12 -7.33 -4.52
CA MET A 332 6.83 -6.78 -4.09
C MET A 332 6.62 -5.34 -4.56
N LEU A 333 7.64 -4.48 -4.47
CA LEU A 333 7.63 -3.12 -5.02
C LEU A 333 7.32 -3.13 -6.52
N VAL A 334 8.05 -3.94 -7.28
CA VAL A 334 7.88 -4.04 -8.73
C VAL A 334 6.51 -4.59 -9.10
N LYS A 335 6.04 -5.62 -8.38
CA LYS A 335 4.70 -6.19 -8.58
C LYS A 335 3.62 -5.13 -8.35
N SER A 336 3.71 -4.33 -7.28
CA SER A 336 2.77 -3.23 -7.03
C SER A 336 2.72 -2.24 -8.19
N VAL A 337 3.87 -1.73 -8.63
CA VAL A 337 3.93 -0.75 -9.73
C VAL A 337 3.43 -1.36 -11.05
N SER A 338 3.77 -2.62 -11.32
CA SER A 338 3.30 -3.34 -12.50
C SER A 338 1.79 -3.51 -12.54
N LEU A 339 1.11 -3.38 -11.40
CA LEU A 339 -0.34 -3.45 -11.25
C LEU A 339 -0.95 -2.10 -10.85
N ASP A 340 -0.27 -1.00 -11.19
CA ASP A 340 -0.73 0.38 -11.04
C ASP A 340 -0.89 0.88 -9.59
N GLY A 341 -0.19 0.25 -8.64
CA GLY A 341 -0.22 0.61 -7.21
C GLY A 341 1.12 1.10 -6.66
N ASN A 342 1.07 1.62 -5.44
CA ASN A 342 2.26 1.95 -4.65
C ASN A 342 2.63 0.81 -3.69
N PHE A 343 3.90 0.73 -3.28
CA PHE A 343 4.38 -0.17 -2.24
C PHE A 343 4.98 0.62 -1.08
N VAL A 344 4.61 0.24 0.15
CA VAL A 344 5.04 0.90 1.38
C VAL A 344 5.68 -0.14 2.29
N MET A 345 6.95 0.06 2.60
CA MET A 345 7.70 -0.81 3.51
C MET A 345 7.63 -0.26 4.93
N ASN A 346 7.23 -1.10 5.89
CA ASN A 346 7.13 -0.74 7.29
C ASN A 346 8.44 -0.92 8.06
N PHE A 347 8.68 0.01 8.98
CA PHE A 347 9.75 0.02 9.97
C PHE A 347 9.14 0.21 11.37
N GLY A 348 9.70 -0.49 12.36
CA GLY A 348 9.29 -0.38 13.77
C GLY A 348 10.46 0.08 14.64
N PRO A 349 10.66 1.39 14.85
CA PRO A 349 11.69 1.91 15.75
C PRO A 349 11.51 1.42 17.19
N ASN A 350 12.62 1.19 17.90
CA ASN A 350 12.59 0.74 19.30
C ASN A 350 12.14 1.85 20.27
N GLY A 351 11.98 1.54 21.55
CA GLY A 351 11.57 2.52 22.57
C GLY A 351 12.54 3.70 22.75
N GLN A 352 13.76 3.62 22.21
CA GLN A 352 14.81 4.65 22.28
C GLN A 352 14.82 5.57 21.05
N GLY A 353 14.03 5.25 20.01
CA GLY A 353 13.98 6.00 18.75
C GLY A 353 14.94 5.50 17.68
N GLU A 354 15.57 4.33 17.86
CA GLU A 354 16.47 3.74 16.88
C GLU A 354 15.71 2.81 15.93
N ILE A 355 15.96 2.97 14.62
CA ILE A 355 15.61 1.97 13.62
C ILE A 355 16.66 0.87 13.66
N ARG A 356 16.23 -0.39 13.77
CA ARG A 356 17.15 -1.53 13.97
C ARG A 356 18.08 -1.74 12.76
N GLN A 357 19.20 -2.42 13.00
CA GLN A 357 20.22 -2.64 11.97
C GLN A 357 19.67 -3.43 10.77
N GLU A 358 18.81 -4.43 11.00
CA GLU A 358 18.23 -5.25 9.94
C GLU A 358 17.37 -4.40 8.99
N GLU A 359 16.56 -3.49 9.54
CA GLU A 359 15.76 -2.56 8.76
C GLU A 359 16.65 -1.56 8.00
N THR A 360 17.68 -1.02 8.65
CA THR A 360 18.66 -0.11 8.03
C THR A 360 19.40 -0.79 6.86
N GLN A 361 19.77 -2.06 7.01
CA GLN A 361 20.43 -2.83 5.96
C GLN A 361 19.49 -3.09 4.77
N LEU A 362 18.23 -3.44 5.03
CA LEU A 362 17.23 -3.61 3.98
C LEU A 362 16.97 -2.31 3.21
N ALA A 363 16.80 -1.19 3.92
CA ALA A 363 16.63 0.13 3.31
C ALA A 363 17.80 0.48 2.38
N LYS A 364 19.03 0.22 2.82
CA LYS A 364 20.24 0.44 2.04
C LYS A 364 20.28 -0.42 0.78
N GLU A 365 20.03 -1.72 0.89
CA GLU A 365 20.04 -2.65 -0.25
C GLU A 365 18.98 -2.31 -1.30
N ILE A 366 17.78 -1.90 -0.86
CA ILE A 366 16.72 -1.40 -1.74
C ILE A 366 17.16 -0.10 -2.41
N GLY A 367 17.74 0.83 -1.64
CA GLY A 367 18.30 2.08 -2.16
C GLY A 367 19.35 1.88 -3.25
N GLU A 368 20.32 0.99 -3.03
CA GLU A 368 21.37 0.65 -4.00
C GLU A 368 20.82 0.07 -5.33
N TRP A 369 19.63 -0.56 -5.29
CA TRP A 369 18.91 -1.00 -6.47
C TRP A 369 18.12 0.14 -7.11
N MET A 370 17.40 0.93 -6.31
CA MET A 370 16.62 2.09 -6.76
C MET A 370 17.49 3.15 -7.44
N ASP A 371 18.69 3.41 -6.95
CA ASP A 371 19.64 4.35 -7.56
C ASP A 371 19.93 4.06 -9.03
N LYS A 372 19.89 2.78 -9.42
CA LYS A 372 20.20 2.32 -10.78
C LYS A 372 18.95 2.10 -11.63
N ASN A 373 17.80 1.84 -11.01
CA ASN A 373 16.62 1.31 -11.69
C ASN A 373 15.34 2.14 -11.45
N ASN A 374 15.44 3.29 -10.79
CA ASN A 374 14.28 4.09 -10.43
C ASN A 374 13.40 4.53 -11.61
N GLU A 375 13.96 4.68 -12.82
CA GLU A 375 13.19 5.00 -14.04
C GLU A 375 12.12 3.94 -14.36
N ALA A 376 12.27 2.71 -13.87
CA ALA A 376 11.30 1.63 -14.04
C ALA A 376 10.22 1.58 -12.93
N ILE A 377 10.31 2.47 -11.95
CA ILE A 377 9.43 2.53 -10.77
C ILE A 377 8.69 3.87 -10.73
N TYR A 378 9.41 4.99 -10.67
CA TYR A 378 8.82 6.30 -10.53
C TYR A 378 8.11 6.72 -11.82
N GLY A 379 6.87 7.19 -11.70
CA GLY A 379 6.06 7.57 -12.86
C GLY A 379 5.64 6.39 -13.75
N CYS A 380 5.89 5.16 -13.32
CA CYS A 380 5.48 3.96 -14.04
C CYS A 380 4.14 3.41 -13.57
N GLY A 381 3.60 2.47 -14.33
CA GLY A 381 2.35 1.80 -14.01
C GLY A 381 2.11 0.55 -14.85
N TYR A 382 0.85 0.13 -14.85
CA TYR A 382 0.40 -1.08 -15.54
C TYR A 382 0.60 -1.02 -17.06
N LEU A 383 1.06 -2.15 -17.61
CA LEU A 383 1.12 -2.43 -19.03
C LEU A 383 0.20 -3.63 -19.32
N ASP A 384 -0.77 -3.45 -20.21
CA ASP A 384 -1.72 -4.49 -20.64
C ASP A 384 -1.07 -5.49 -21.62
N TRP A 385 0.04 -6.08 -21.18
CA TRP A 385 0.74 -7.17 -21.85
C TRP A 385 0.64 -8.44 -21.00
N GLU A 386 0.70 -9.58 -21.66
CA GLU A 386 0.68 -10.87 -20.97
C GLU A 386 1.89 -11.03 -20.06
N LYS A 387 1.65 -11.21 -18.75
CA LYS A 387 2.70 -11.52 -17.76
C LYS A 387 3.51 -12.74 -18.19
N GLN A 388 4.83 -12.67 -18.01
CA GLN A 388 5.76 -13.75 -18.33
C GLN A 388 6.48 -14.24 -17.06
N ASP A 389 6.95 -15.48 -17.06
CA ASP A 389 7.51 -16.11 -15.84
C ASP A 389 8.81 -15.45 -15.34
N TRP A 390 9.54 -14.76 -16.22
CA TRP A 390 10.81 -14.15 -15.88
C TRP A 390 10.69 -12.94 -14.94
N GLY A 391 9.52 -12.32 -14.82
CA GLY A 391 9.35 -11.10 -14.02
C GLY A 391 8.20 -10.22 -14.52
N TYR A 392 8.33 -8.91 -14.39
CA TYR A 392 7.22 -7.96 -14.55
C TYR A 392 7.51 -6.92 -15.62
N TYR A 393 6.44 -6.35 -16.18
CA TYR A 393 6.53 -5.15 -16.99
C TYR A 393 6.07 -3.95 -16.20
N THR A 394 6.72 -2.81 -16.39
CA THR A 394 6.18 -1.51 -16.01
C THR A 394 6.24 -0.58 -17.23
N LYS A 395 5.30 0.36 -17.30
CA LYS A 395 5.25 1.35 -18.37
C LYS A 395 5.37 2.75 -17.81
N ASP A 396 6.34 3.52 -18.28
CA ASP A 396 6.43 4.95 -18.01
C ASP A 396 5.20 5.66 -18.58
N ARG A 397 4.47 6.38 -17.72
CA ARG A 397 3.20 7.02 -18.09
C ARG A 397 3.38 8.20 -19.03
N GLN A 398 4.55 8.83 -19.06
CA GLN A 398 4.80 10.06 -19.83
C GLN A 398 5.44 9.78 -21.19
N THR A 399 6.50 8.98 -21.19
CA THR A 399 7.32 8.65 -22.35
C THR A 399 6.81 7.42 -23.10
N GLY A 400 6.05 6.55 -22.41
CA GLY A 400 5.62 5.27 -22.96
C GLY A 400 6.71 4.21 -23.04
N LYS A 401 7.91 4.47 -22.50
CA LYS A 401 8.96 3.44 -22.33
C LYS A 401 8.39 2.26 -21.54
N ILE A 402 8.77 1.06 -21.95
CA ILE A 402 8.42 -0.19 -21.28
C ILE A 402 9.67 -0.75 -20.64
N TYR A 403 9.55 -1.20 -19.40
CA TYR A 403 10.65 -1.82 -18.66
C TYR A 403 10.29 -3.28 -18.37
N MET A 404 11.20 -4.18 -18.72
CA MET A 404 11.19 -5.57 -18.32
C MET A 404 12.07 -5.71 -17.09
N ILE A 405 11.48 -6.06 -15.96
CA ILE A 405 12.19 -6.21 -14.69
C ILE A 405 12.28 -7.70 -14.38
N VAL A 406 13.48 -8.25 -14.56
CA VAL A 406 13.74 -9.70 -14.60
C VAL A 406 14.22 -10.19 -13.24
N PHE A 407 13.40 -11.06 -12.63
CA PHE A 407 13.68 -11.77 -11.38
C PHE A 407 14.07 -13.23 -11.64
N ASN A 408 13.37 -13.93 -12.53
CA ASN A 408 13.61 -15.33 -12.82
C ASN A 408 14.37 -15.45 -14.15
N ARG A 409 15.62 -15.92 -14.08
CA ARG A 409 16.51 -16.04 -15.24
C ARG A 409 16.27 -17.38 -15.94
N PRO A 410 15.81 -17.40 -17.20
CA PRO A 410 15.69 -18.65 -17.95
C PRO A 410 17.08 -19.23 -18.23
N LEU A 411 17.23 -20.56 -18.07
CA LEU A 411 18.53 -21.25 -18.20
C LEU A 411 19.22 -21.06 -19.55
N ASN A 412 18.44 -20.88 -20.61
CA ASN A 412 18.93 -20.64 -21.97
C ASN A 412 19.21 -19.16 -22.26
N GLY A 413 19.00 -18.26 -21.29
CA GLY A 413 19.15 -16.81 -21.46
C GLY A 413 18.05 -16.15 -22.30
N ALA A 414 17.02 -16.89 -22.75
CA ALA A 414 16.00 -16.38 -23.66
C ALA A 414 14.75 -15.91 -22.89
N LEU A 415 14.57 -14.61 -22.80
CA LEU A 415 13.41 -13.97 -22.17
C LEU A 415 12.26 -13.89 -23.18
N LYS A 416 11.21 -14.69 -22.96
CA LYS A 416 10.00 -14.66 -23.80
C LYS A 416 9.26 -13.34 -23.64
N ILE A 417 8.84 -12.74 -24.75
CA ILE A 417 7.92 -11.60 -24.77
C ILE A 417 6.76 -11.96 -25.70
N LYS A 418 5.56 -11.52 -25.33
CA LYS A 418 4.40 -11.53 -26.19
C LYS A 418 3.80 -10.14 -26.23
N THR A 419 3.71 -9.57 -27.42
CA THR A 419 3.20 -8.22 -27.62
C THR A 419 1.79 -8.25 -28.20
N PRO A 420 0.98 -7.19 -27.98
CA PRO A 420 -0.18 -6.92 -28.80
C PRO A 420 0.18 -6.75 -30.29
N ASP A 421 -0.82 -6.82 -31.16
CA ASP A 421 -0.65 -6.51 -32.58
C ASP A 421 -0.09 -5.09 -32.76
N LYS A 422 0.83 -4.92 -33.73
CA LYS A 422 1.42 -3.65 -34.20
C LYS A 422 2.51 -3.03 -33.32
N VAL A 423 2.80 -3.59 -32.15
CA VAL A 423 3.95 -3.18 -31.34
C VAL A 423 5.25 -3.51 -32.04
N SER A 424 6.12 -2.50 -32.21
CA SER A 424 7.48 -2.65 -32.74
C SER A 424 8.51 -2.69 -31.62
N LEU A 425 9.43 -3.65 -31.64
CA LEU A 425 10.53 -3.78 -30.67
C LEU A 425 11.86 -3.27 -31.25
N ASP A 426 11.86 -2.02 -31.75
CA ASP A 426 12.98 -1.49 -32.54
C ASP A 426 14.22 -1.15 -31.71
N LYS A 427 14.03 -0.77 -30.45
CA LYS A 427 15.11 -0.37 -29.56
C LYS A 427 14.94 -1.02 -28.20
N VAL A 428 15.79 -2.00 -27.95
CA VAL A 428 15.82 -2.80 -26.74
C VAL A 428 17.24 -2.77 -26.16
N TYR A 429 17.40 -2.40 -24.89
CA TYR A 429 18.73 -2.24 -24.28
C TYR A 429 18.69 -2.41 -22.76
N SER A 430 19.84 -2.63 -22.11
CA SER A 430 19.91 -2.68 -20.65
C SER A 430 19.78 -1.28 -20.05
N LEU A 431 18.95 -1.10 -19.02
CA LEU A 431 18.86 0.19 -18.32
C LEU A 431 20.20 0.59 -17.68
N LYS A 432 20.95 -0.39 -17.16
CA LYS A 432 22.26 -0.18 -16.52
C LYS A 432 23.33 0.30 -17.49
N ASP A 433 23.25 -0.13 -18.76
CA ASP A 433 24.18 0.23 -19.82
C ASP A 433 23.44 0.26 -21.16
N SER A 434 23.08 1.46 -21.60
CA SER A 434 22.34 1.65 -22.86
C SER A 434 23.14 1.25 -24.11
N SER A 435 24.45 1.04 -24.00
CA SER A 435 25.26 0.51 -25.12
C SER A 435 25.06 -1.00 -25.29
N GLN A 436 24.58 -1.70 -24.26
CA GLN A 436 24.18 -3.10 -24.33
C GLN A 436 22.78 -3.21 -24.96
N SER A 437 22.72 -3.20 -26.28
CA SER A 437 21.49 -3.37 -27.06
C SER A 437 21.20 -4.83 -27.39
N PHE A 438 19.92 -5.18 -27.52
CA PHE A 438 19.44 -6.51 -27.89
C PHE A 438 18.63 -6.45 -29.18
N VAL A 439 18.77 -7.47 -30.02
CA VAL A 439 17.93 -7.65 -31.21
C VAL A 439 16.91 -8.75 -30.88
N PRO A 440 15.61 -8.43 -30.78
CA PRO A 440 14.59 -9.43 -30.53
C PRO A 440 14.52 -10.47 -31.66
N GLU A 441 14.55 -11.75 -31.30
CA GLU A 441 14.31 -12.85 -32.23
C GLU A 441 12.80 -13.12 -32.31
N GLU A 442 12.17 -12.88 -33.47
CA GLU A 442 10.78 -13.25 -33.69
C GLU A 442 10.64 -14.76 -33.86
N ILE A 443 9.91 -15.41 -32.95
CA ILE A 443 9.69 -16.87 -32.95
C ILE A 443 8.30 -17.26 -33.46
N HIS A 444 7.34 -16.34 -33.31
CA HIS A 444 6.00 -16.42 -33.86
C HIS A 444 5.45 -15.01 -34.03
N LYS A 445 4.33 -14.84 -34.72
CA LYS A 445 3.71 -13.52 -34.87
C LYS A 445 3.46 -12.90 -33.49
N ASN A 446 4.08 -11.74 -33.24
CA ASN A 446 4.05 -11.00 -31.97
C ASN A 446 4.65 -11.74 -30.74
N GLU A 447 5.44 -12.79 -30.95
CA GLU A 447 6.18 -13.47 -29.88
C GLU A 447 7.68 -13.44 -30.18
N PHE A 448 8.46 -13.03 -29.19
CA PHE A 448 9.88 -12.77 -29.34
C PHE A 448 10.70 -13.38 -28.22
N PHE A 449 11.98 -13.65 -28.48
CA PHE A 449 12.99 -13.82 -27.45
C PHE A 449 13.94 -12.63 -27.42
N ILE A 450 14.24 -12.15 -26.20
CA ILE A 450 15.45 -11.36 -25.94
C ILE A 450 16.48 -12.28 -25.30
N HIS A 451 17.63 -12.44 -25.96
CA HIS A 451 18.75 -13.21 -25.45
C HIS A 451 19.62 -12.33 -24.56
N TYR A 452 19.58 -12.57 -23.25
CA TYR A 452 20.37 -11.85 -22.27
C TYR A 452 21.55 -12.71 -21.76
N PRO A 453 22.80 -12.21 -21.83
CA PRO A 453 23.97 -12.95 -21.36
C PRO A 453 24.09 -12.85 -19.83
N PHE A 454 23.33 -13.67 -19.10
CA PHE A 454 23.37 -13.68 -17.64
C PHE A 454 24.75 -14.07 -17.11
N SER A 455 25.22 -13.37 -16.08
CA SER A 455 26.37 -13.79 -15.28
C SER A 455 26.01 -14.97 -14.37
N GLU A 456 27.02 -15.75 -13.99
CA GLU A 456 26.86 -16.84 -13.01
C GLU A 456 26.44 -16.33 -11.61
N HIS A 457 26.81 -15.09 -11.27
CA HIS A 457 26.40 -14.45 -10.01
C HIS A 457 25.04 -13.73 -10.14
N ILE A 458 24.24 -13.86 -9.08
CA ILE A 458 22.92 -13.22 -8.92
C ILE A 458 23.04 -12.19 -7.80
N ASP A 459 23.18 -10.92 -8.16
CA ASP A 459 23.33 -9.86 -7.15
C ASP A 459 22.03 -9.03 -6.99
N SER A 460 21.23 -8.89 -8.05
CA SER A 460 19.97 -8.13 -8.04
C SER A 460 19.11 -8.45 -9.29
N PRO A 461 17.80 -8.11 -9.29
CA PRO A 461 17.00 -8.14 -10.51
C PRO A 461 17.53 -7.11 -11.51
N ILE A 462 17.43 -7.41 -12.80
CA ILE A 462 17.92 -6.56 -13.90
C ILE A 462 16.77 -5.89 -14.63
N VAL A 463 17.06 -4.77 -15.29
CA VAL A 463 16.07 -4.03 -16.08
C VAL A 463 16.50 -3.89 -17.54
N ILE A 464 15.62 -4.28 -18.45
CA ILE A 464 15.74 -4.09 -19.89
C ILE A 464 14.68 -3.08 -20.33
N VAL A 465 15.06 -2.11 -21.13
CA VAL A 465 14.19 -1.06 -21.66
C VAL A 465 13.77 -1.43 -23.08
N ILE A 466 12.49 -1.20 -23.38
CA ILE A 466 11.91 -1.21 -24.73
C ILE A 466 11.37 0.18 -25.00
N GLU A 467 11.86 0.83 -26.05
CA GLU A 467 11.29 2.08 -26.58
C GLU A 467 10.37 1.75 -27.75
N PRO A 468 9.03 1.84 -27.58
CA PRO A 468 8.10 1.64 -28.69
C PRO A 468 8.26 2.78 -29.72
N SER A 469 8.03 2.48 -31.00
CA SER A 469 8.17 3.49 -32.05
C SER A 469 7.16 4.62 -31.88
N SER A 470 7.56 5.84 -32.25
CA SER A 470 6.82 7.10 -32.01
C SER A 470 5.41 7.18 -32.60
N ASN A 471 5.00 6.23 -33.45
CA ASN A 471 3.67 6.21 -34.08
C ASN A 471 2.58 5.60 -33.18
N GLU A 472 2.92 5.02 -32.03
CA GLU A 472 1.95 4.37 -31.12
C GLU A 472 1.53 5.23 -29.92
N ILE A 473 2.31 6.25 -29.57
CA ILE A 473 2.05 7.13 -28.40
C ILE A 473 0.70 7.88 -28.55
N ASP A 474 0.29 8.15 -29.79
CA ASP A 474 -0.93 8.93 -30.10
C ASP A 474 -2.23 8.12 -30.02
N GLN A 475 -2.19 6.78 -30.08
CA GLN A 475 -3.44 5.99 -30.13
C GLN A 475 -4.10 5.86 -28.75
N ASN A 476 -3.34 5.76 -27.66
CA ASN A 476 -3.91 5.65 -26.30
C ASN A 476 -4.48 6.98 -25.76
N ASN A 477 -3.92 8.13 -26.18
CA ASN A 477 -4.49 9.44 -25.82
C ASN A 477 -5.82 9.73 -26.54
N SER A 478 -6.06 9.12 -27.70
CA SER A 478 -7.32 9.30 -28.45
C SER A 478 -8.50 8.53 -27.83
N TYR A 479 -8.24 7.40 -27.15
CA TYR A 479 -9.29 6.60 -26.52
C TYR A 479 -9.81 7.21 -25.21
N GLN A 480 -9.01 8.00 -24.49
CA GLN A 480 -9.49 8.71 -23.29
C GLN A 480 -10.34 9.96 -23.62
N LYS A 481 -10.10 10.61 -24.76
CA LYS A 481 -10.91 11.77 -25.20
C LYS A 481 -12.26 11.39 -25.82
N ALA A 482 -12.50 10.13 -26.17
CA ALA A 482 -13.75 9.67 -26.78
C ALA A 482 -14.78 9.12 -25.77
N LYS A 483 -14.51 9.22 -24.46
CA LYS A 483 -15.41 8.76 -23.38
C LYS A 483 -15.76 9.86 -22.36
N THR A 484 -15.84 11.12 -22.80
CA THR A 484 -16.48 12.21 -22.04
C THR A 484 -17.80 12.59 -22.67
#